data_AF-Q3JGJ5-F1
#
_entry.id   AF-Q3JGJ5-F1
#
_cell.length_a   1.000
_cell.length_b   1.000
_cell.length_c   1.000
_cell.angle_alpha   90.00
_cell.angle_beta   90.00
_cell.angle_gamma   90.00
#
_symmetry.space_group_name_H-M   'P 1'
#
loop_
_entity.id
_entity.type
_entity.pdbx_description
1 polymer ?
#
loop_
_entity_poly.entity_id
_entity_poly.type
_entity_poly.pdbx_seq_one_letter_code
_entity_poly.pdbx_strand_id
1 'polypeptide(L)'
;MDASLRSRWRAVHRGAGALFGIVLFVILFTGTWSLAQESMQGWWRPPSLAVAGPPLPLERLAARAASLGFALRDARIVLPQPNDPAIRFCTARHACLLALNPATGEPLAHAARAALLVTLHRTMFTGFPGRIFVSLWGVVLLVLIAAGLVLHRRRWPDAARVRRDRGARIACFDLHGWIGLWGAPWLVLFAFTGALSGLGALGTVSLAPAAFPGQPQRVFAQLMGAPPPAAAGRPWSRAPDLDALLRRDAARAPAFRAEVLALHHWGDANASVEIAGTAAGLPSTALFERHLYRAADGQWLADATSRGRGVWLRAFIAVQPLHVARYGWAGTAGGGLRALHFLMGVAACVLCATGLLLWIERRHAHGDARARALAALGAGVCGGLVLAGGVLLFAGRVLPPGARADTALAALFWSTWLGSALLAARVRDRAALARGLMGAAGAAYLLAGAAHLSIALLEAGTPVYGHVDAALAGLGALLLRAARRGRRVATLSAGVPPPHSELL
;
A
#
# COMPACT_ATOMS: atom_id res chain seq x y z
N MET A 1 -37.21 11.19 6.83
CA MET A 1 -36.64 10.02 6.13
C MET A 1 -37.51 8.81 6.42
N ASP A 2 -38.23 8.33 5.42
CA ASP A 2 -39.26 7.30 5.58
C ASP A 2 -38.71 5.97 6.09
N ALA A 3 -39.56 5.22 6.79
CA ALA A 3 -39.23 3.90 7.30
C ALA A 3 -38.83 2.92 6.18
N SER A 4 -39.45 3.02 5.00
CA SER A 4 -39.16 2.22 3.81
C SER A 4 -37.75 2.47 3.26
N LEU A 5 -37.31 3.74 3.19
CA LEU A 5 -35.98 4.11 2.73
C LEU A 5 -34.89 3.66 3.72
N ARG A 6 -35.14 3.81 5.03
CA ARG A 6 -34.25 3.26 6.08
C ARG A 6 -34.11 1.75 5.98
N SER A 7 -35.21 1.03 5.72
CA SER A 7 -35.18 -0.42 5.55
C SER A 7 -34.30 -0.84 4.37
N ARG A 8 -34.44 -0.17 3.21
CA ARG A 8 -33.62 -0.40 2.01
C ARG A 8 -32.14 -0.17 2.27
N TRP A 9 -31.75 0.95 2.87
CA TRP A 9 -30.34 1.21 3.22
C TRP A 9 -29.77 0.18 4.20
N ARG A 10 -30.57 -0.30 5.18
CA ARG A 10 -30.15 -1.41 6.06
C ARG A 10 -29.92 -2.70 5.28
N ALA A 11 -30.80 -3.01 4.33
CA ALA A 11 -30.67 -4.20 3.49
C ALA A 11 -29.41 -4.12 2.63
N VAL A 12 -29.14 -2.97 2.00
CA VAL A 12 -27.91 -2.73 1.22
C VAL A 12 -26.68 -2.88 2.11
N HIS A 13 -26.59 -2.13 3.22
CA HIS A 13 -25.40 -2.16 4.08
C HIS A 13 -25.13 -3.56 4.66
N ARG A 14 -26.18 -4.25 5.16
CA ARG A 14 -26.03 -5.59 5.74
C ARG A 14 -25.81 -6.68 4.69
N GLY A 15 -26.46 -6.56 3.54
CA GLY A 15 -26.37 -7.53 2.44
C GLY A 15 -25.02 -7.44 1.73
N ALA A 16 -24.69 -6.24 1.23
CA ALA A 16 -23.42 -5.99 0.57
C ALA A 16 -22.24 -6.18 1.53
N GLY A 17 -22.36 -5.75 2.80
CA GLY A 17 -21.29 -5.92 3.79
C GLY A 17 -20.94 -7.38 4.07
N ALA A 18 -21.90 -8.31 4.00
CA ALA A 18 -21.65 -9.73 4.20
C ALA A 18 -21.18 -10.44 2.93
N LEU A 19 -21.79 -10.10 1.79
CA LEU A 19 -21.43 -10.67 0.50
C LEU A 19 -19.99 -10.30 0.11
N PHE A 20 -19.60 -9.06 0.41
CA PHE A 20 -18.36 -8.47 -0.08
C PHE A 20 -17.29 -8.27 0.99
N GLY A 21 -17.63 -8.45 2.28
CA GLY A 21 -16.70 -8.19 3.38
C GLY A 21 -15.40 -8.98 3.30
N ILE A 22 -15.42 -10.23 2.85
CA ILE A 22 -14.18 -11.02 2.70
C ILE A 22 -13.25 -10.38 1.66
N VAL A 23 -13.78 -10.01 0.48
CA VAL A 23 -12.98 -9.42 -0.60
C VAL A 23 -12.49 -8.02 -0.21
N LEU A 24 -13.37 -7.21 0.41
CA LEU A 24 -12.98 -5.90 0.94
C LEU A 24 -11.88 -6.02 1.99
N PHE A 25 -11.94 -7.02 2.88
CA PHE A 25 -10.86 -7.27 3.83
C PHE A 25 -9.53 -7.56 3.11
N VAL A 26 -9.55 -8.45 2.11
CA VAL A 26 -8.33 -8.78 1.33
C VAL A 26 -7.75 -7.53 0.68
N ILE A 27 -8.59 -6.70 0.05
CA ILE A 27 -8.16 -5.47 -0.63
C ILE A 27 -7.65 -4.43 0.38
N LEU A 28 -8.34 -4.23 1.49
CA LEU A 28 -7.94 -3.28 2.53
C LEU A 28 -6.65 -3.72 3.23
N PHE A 29 -6.49 -5.01 3.53
CA PHE A 29 -5.29 -5.53 4.17
C PHE A 29 -4.06 -5.40 3.24
N THR A 30 -4.19 -5.86 2.00
CA THR A 30 -3.12 -5.74 1.01
C THR A 30 -2.81 -4.27 0.67
N GLY A 31 -3.84 -3.42 0.65
CA GLY A 31 -3.70 -1.97 0.50
C GLY A 31 -2.96 -1.32 1.66
N THR A 32 -3.29 -1.70 2.90
CA THR A 32 -2.61 -1.21 4.11
C THR A 32 -1.11 -1.48 4.06
N TRP A 33 -0.72 -2.71 3.65
CA TRP A 33 0.70 -3.03 3.45
C TRP A 33 1.32 -2.33 2.22
N SER A 34 0.54 -2.04 1.18
CA SER A 34 1.00 -1.19 0.07
C SER A 34 1.31 0.23 0.51
N LEU A 35 0.63 0.78 1.53
CA LEU A 35 0.94 2.10 2.11
C LEU A 35 2.29 2.08 2.85
N ALA A 36 2.60 0.98 3.52
CA ALA A 36 3.86 0.81 4.25
C ALA A 36 5.06 0.58 3.32
N GLN A 37 4.85 0.17 2.07
CA GLN A 37 5.92 -0.23 1.15
C GLN A 37 7.04 0.82 1.05
N GLU A 38 6.72 2.10 0.93
CA GLU A 38 7.73 3.15 0.79
C GLU A 38 8.55 3.35 2.07
N SER A 39 7.92 3.22 3.24
CA SER A 39 8.60 3.26 4.54
C SER A 39 9.44 2.00 4.79
N MET A 40 9.03 0.86 4.22
CA MET A 40 9.69 -0.42 4.42
C MET A 40 10.74 -0.76 3.36
N GLN A 41 10.87 0.01 2.27
CA GLN A 41 11.82 -0.32 1.20
C GLN A 41 13.25 -0.51 1.72
N GLY A 42 13.71 0.40 2.59
CA GLY A 42 14.99 0.28 3.28
C GLY A 42 15.03 -0.82 4.34
N TRP A 43 13.90 -1.10 5.02
CA TRP A 43 13.78 -2.20 5.99
C TRP A 43 14.03 -3.58 5.36
N TRP A 44 13.75 -3.74 4.07
CA TRP A 44 14.04 -4.98 3.33
C TRP A 44 15.49 -5.11 2.86
N ARG A 45 16.30 -4.06 2.99
CA ARG A 45 17.70 -4.04 2.55
C ARG A 45 18.65 -4.35 3.70
N PRO A 46 19.92 -4.68 3.41
CA PRO A 46 20.93 -4.78 4.44
C PRO A 46 21.02 -3.46 5.25
N PRO A 47 20.92 -3.49 6.59
CA PRO A 47 20.99 -2.31 7.44
C PRO A 47 22.26 -1.47 7.26
N SER A 48 23.39 -2.11 6.90
CA SER A 48 24.66 -1.44 6.60
C SER A 48 24.56 -0.41 5.46
N LEU A 49 23.59 -0.56 4.55
CA LEU A 49 23.35 0.40 3.47
C LEU A 49 22.90 1.76 3.98
N ALA A 50 22.14 1.81 5.08
CA ALA A 50 21.58 3.06 5.58
C ALA A 50 22.59 3.92 6.36
N VAL A 51 23.72 3.32 6.75
CA VAL A 51 24.85 3.99 7.39
C VAL A 51 26.06 4.08 6.46
N ALA A 52 25.87 3.78 5.16
CA ALA A 52 26.91 3.91 4.17
C ALA A 52 27.36 5.38 4.03
N GLY A 53 28.63 5.58 3.68
CA GLY A 53 29.22 6.90 3.47
C GLY A 53 28.56 7.71 2.34
N PRO A 54 29.14 8.87 1.97
CA PRO A 54 28.55 9.73 0.94
C PRO A 54 28.40 8.99 -0.40
N PRO A 55 27.36 9.32 -1.20
CA PRO A 55 27.14 8.68 -2.49
C PRO A 55 28.29 9.00 -3.47
N LEU A 56 28.63 8.02 -4.31
CA LEU A 56 29.48 8.22 -5.47
C LEU A 56 28.80 9.16 -6.48
N PRO A 57 29.59 9.86 -7.32
CA PRO A 57 29.04 10.62 -8.45
C PRO A 57 28.12 9.76 -9.33
N LEU A 58 27.02 10.35 -9.81
CA LEU A 58 26.03 9.65 -10.64
C LEU A 58 26.62 9.09 -11.91
N GLU A 59 27.62 9.76 -12.48
CA GLU A 59 28.34 9.26 -13.66
C GLU A 59 29.01 7.91 -13.39
N ARG A 60 29.65 7.74 -12.21
CA ARG A 60 30.28 6.47 -11.82
C ARG A 60 29.24 5.38 -11.60
N LEU A 61 28.11 5.72 -10.97
CA LEU A 61 27.02 4.78 -10.75
C LEU A 61 26.34 4.37 -12.07
N ALA A 62 26.17 5.30 -13.01
CA ALA A 62 25.64 5.04 -14.34
C ALA A 62 26.60 4.18 -15.16
N ALA A 63 27.91 4.48 -15.14
CA ALA A 63 28.93 3.65 -15.78
C ALA A 63 28.95 2.23 -15.19
N ARG A 64 28.84 2.11 -13.86
CA ARG A 64 28.74 0.82 -13.18
C ARG A 64 27.49 0.05 -13.62
N ALA A 65 26.33 0.70 -13.68
CA ALA A 65 25.11 0.08 -14.18
C ALA A 65 25.26 -0.41 -15.63
N ALA A 66 25.87 0.39 -16.50
CA ALA A 66 26.16 0.01 -17.89
C ALA A 66 27.11 -1.20 -17.96
N SER A 67 28.14 -1.25 -17.10
CA SER A 67 29.07 -2.39 -17.03
C SER A 67 28.39 -3.69 -16.59
N LEU A 68 27.27 -3.59 -15.86
CA LEU A 68 26.43 -4.72 -15.46
C LEU A 68 25.35 -5.07 -16.50
N GLY A 69 25.43 -4.50 -17.71
CA GLY A 69 24.53 -4.77 -18.83
C GLY A 69 23.23 -3.97 -18.82
N PHE A 70 23.08 -2.95 -17.96
CA PHE A 70 21.89 -2.11 -17.94
C PHE A 70 21.93 -1.03 -19.05
N ALA A 71 20.95 -1.03 -19.94
CA ALA A 71 20.87 -0.05 -21.03
C ALA A 71 20.39 1.33 -20.53
N LEU A 72 21.22 2.36 -20.68
CA LEU A 72 20.93 3.72 -20.23
C LEU A 72 20.13 4.58 -21.23
N ARG A 73 19.98 4.13 -22.49
CA ARG A 73 19.39 4.92 -23.59
C ARG A 73 18.06 5.59 -23.21
N ASP A 74 17.13 4.82 -22.66
CA ASP A 74 15.84 5.31 -22.18
C ASP A 74 15.58 4.75 -20.77
N ALA A 75 16.40 5.22 -19.84
CA ALA A 75 16.47 4.74 -18.47
C ALA A 75 15.90 5.73 -17.46
N ARG A 76 15.61 5.25 -16.27
CA ARG A 76 15.24 6.05 -15.11
C ARG A 76 16.14 5.71 -13.95
N ILE A 77 16.76 6.73 -13.36
CA ILE A 77 17.58 6.64 -12.17
C ILE A 77 16.76 7.16 -11.01
N VAL A 78 16.33 6.28 -10.11
CA VAL A 78 15.67 6.68 -8.87
C VAL A 78 16.75 7.00 -7.84
N LEU A 79 16.75 8.24 -7.39
CA LEU A 79 17.74 8.77 -6.45
C LEU A 79 17.53 8.20 -5.04
N PRO A 80 18.62 8.08 -4.24
CA PRO A 80 18.54 7.73 -2.83
C PRO A 80 17.52 8.58 -2.07
N GLN A 81 16.67 7.92 -1.29
CA GLN A 81 15.68 8.56 -0.42
C GLN A 81 15.92 8.16 1.04
N PRO A 82 15.47 8.94 2.05
CA PRO A 82 15.64 8.61 3.46
C PRO A 82 15.10 7.22 3.84
N ASN A 83 14.04 6.75 3.18
CA ASN A 83 13.44 5.44 3.46
C ASN A 83 13.92 4.32 2.52
N ASP A 84 14.69 4.65 1.47
CA ASP A 84 15.32 3.71 0.53
C ASP A 84 16.67 4.33 0.09
N PRO A 85 17.77 4.09 0.82
CA PRO A 85 19.05 4.72 0.54
C PRO A 85 19.70 4.22 -0.75
N ALA A 86 19.16 3.18 -1.39
CA ALA A 86 19.72 2.68 -2.64
C ALA A 86 19.44 3.59 -3.83
N ILE A 87 20.37 3.60 -4.78
CA ILE A 87 20.09 4.10 -6.13
C ILE A 87 19.52 2.96 -6.99
N ARG A 88 18.46 3.22 -7.76
CA ARG A 88 17.82 2.20 -8.60
C ARG A 88 17.78 2.61 -10.06
N PHE A 89 18.09 1.68 -10.94
CA PHE A 89 17.99 1.83 -12.39
C PHE A 89 16.78 1.06 -12.90
N CYS A 90 15.89 1.80 -13.55
CA CYS A 90 14.62 1.30 -14.06
C CYS A 90 14.49 1.58 -15.54
N THR A 91 13.82 0.70 -16.27
CA THR A 91 13.57 0.88 -17.71
C THR A 91 12.54 1.99 -17.93
N ALA A 92 12.39 2.46 -19.17
CA ALA A 92 11.29 3.35 -19.57
C ALA A 92 9.90 2.81 -19.16
N ARG A 93 9.73 1.48 -19.12
CA ARG A 93 8.48 0.80 -18.69
C ARG A 93 8.36 0.68 -17.15
N HIS A 94 9.15 1.43 -16.39
CA HIS A 94 9.13 1.50 -14.92
C HIS A 94 9.53 0.20 -14.19
N ALA A 95 10.12 -0.77 -14.89
CA ALA A 95 10.67 -1.97 -14.26
C ALA A 95 12.06 -1.66 -13.71
N CYS A 96 12.23 -1.67 -12.38
CA CYS A 96 13.52 -1.45 -11.74
C CYS A 96 14.31 -2.76 -11.69
N LEU A 97 15.26 -2.92 -12.61
CA LEU A 97 15.99 -4.17 -12.80
C LEU A 97 17.28 -4.23 -11.98
N LEU A 98 17.85 -3.07 -11.64
CA LEU A 98 19.12 -2.97 -10.93
C LEU A 98 19.00 -1.98 -9.77
N ALA A 99 19.57 -2.33 -8.63
CA ALA A 99 19.77 -1.45 -7.50
C ALA A 99 21.25 -1.50 -7.10
N LEU A 100 21.85 -0.36 -6.81
CA LEU A 100 23.24 -0.28 -6.37
C LEU A 100 23.33 0.37 -4.99
N ASN A 101 24.39 0.01 -4.25
CA ASN A 101 24.82 0.77 -3.09
C ASN A 101 25.32 2.13 -3.58
N PRO A 102 24.77 3.26 -3.09
CA PRO A 102 25.16 4.57 -3.58
C PRO A 102 26.62 4.91 -3.24
N ALA A 103 27.17 4.40 -2.14
CA ALA A 103 28.52 4.72 -1.68
C ALA A 103 29.61 3.85 -2.30
N THR A 104 29.29 2.59 -2.65
CA THR A 104 30.28 1.65 -3.19
C THR A 104 30.06 1.30 -4.67
N GLY A 105 28.85 1.48 -5.19
CA GLY A 105 28.47 1.02 -6.53
C GLY A 105 28.24 -0.49 -6.64
N GLU A 106 28.31 -1.23 -5.53
CA GLU A 106 28.05 -2.67 -5.53
C GLU A 106 26.57 -2.99 -5.77
N PRO A 107 26.25 -4.05 -6.53
CA PRO A 107 24.88 -4.43 -6.80
C PRO A 107 24.19 -4.92 -5.52
N LEU A 108 22.97 -4.45 -5.33
CA LEU A 108 22.11 -4.85 -4.23
C LEU A 108 21.09 -5.85 -4.73
N ALA A 109 20.76 -6.79 -3.85
CA ALA A 109 19.64 -7.68 -4.08
C ALA A 109 18.32 -6.91 -4.26
N HIS A 110 17.41 -7.52 -5.00
CA HIS A 110 16.12 -6.92 -5.30
C HIS A 110 15.26 -6.80 -4.02
N ALA A 111 14.92 -5.56 -3.65
CA ALA A 111 14.16 -5.27 -2.43
C ALA A 111 12.64 -5.53 -2.55
N ALA A 112 12.16 -6.07 -3.68
CA ALA A 112 10.72 -6.20 -3.94
C ALA A 112 10.07 -7.44 -3.28
N ARG A 113 10.57 -7.87 -2.13
CA ARG A 113 9.98 -8.95 -1.32
C ARG A 113 8.56 -8.64 -0.86
N ALA A 114 8.22 -7.36 -0.72
CA ALA A 114 6.85 -6.88 -0.46
C ALA A 114 5.97 -6.78 -1.73
N ALA A 115 6.49 -7.08 -2.93
CA ALA A 115 5.73 -6.92 -4.17
C ALA A 115 4.49 -7.81 -4.24
N LEU A 116 4.45 -8.93 -3.51
CA LEU A 116 3.29 -9.83 -3.52
C LEU A 116 2.02 -9.11 -3.04
N LEU A 117 2.06 -8.49 -1.85
CA LEU A 117 0.92 -7.76 -1.28
C LEU A 117 0.54 -6.56 -2.15
N VAL A 118 1.53 -5.85 -2.67
CA VAL A 118 1.33 -4.66 -3.53
C VAL A 118 0.71 -5.05 -4.87
N THR A 119 1.19 -6.12 -5.49
CA THR A 119 0.72 -6.60 -6.80
C THR A 119 -0.68 -7.18 -6.67
N LEU A 120 -0.93 -7.93 -5.57
CA LEU A 120 -2.25 -8.40 -5.20
C LEU A 120 -3.22 -7.21 -5.11
N HIS A 121 -2.91 -6.19 -4.30
CA HIS A 121 -3.76 -5.00 -4.17
C HIS A 121 -3.94 -4.22 -5.48
N ARG A 122 -2.87 -3.97 -6.24
CA ARG A 122 -2.94 -3.07 -7.41
C ARG A 122 -3.59 -3.72 -8.63
N THR A 123 -3.35 -5.01 -8.83
CA THR A 123 -3.64 -5.68 -10.11
C THR A 123 -4.13 -7.10 -9.98
N MET A 124 -4.23 -7.69 -8.78
CA MET A 124 -4.58 -9.10 -8.59
C MET A 124 -3.75 -10.08 -9.45
N PHE A 125 -2.51 -9.70 -9.79
CA PHE A 125 -1.63 -10.42 -10.74
C PHE A 125 -2.18 -10.57 -12.17
N THR A 126 -3.24 -9.84 -12.54
CA THR A 126 -3.84 -9.88 -13.89
C THR A 126 -3.67 -8.57 -14.66
N GLY A 127 -2.79 -7.68 -14.18
CA GLY A 127 -2.48 -6.41 -14.87
C GLY A 127 -3.65 -5.43 -14.87
N PHE A 128 -3.97 -4.87 -16.04
CA PHE A 128 -5.00 -3.83 -16.18
C PHE A 128 -6.41 -4.31 -15.79
N PRO A 129 -6.91 -5.48 -16.23
CA PRO A 129 -8.19 -6.02 -15.77
C PRO A 129 -8.32 -6.10 -14.24
N GLY A 130 -7.29 -6.59 -13.55
CA GLY A 130 -7.32 -6.67 -12.09
C GLY A 130 -7.29 -5.30 -11.41
N ARG A 131 -6.64 -4.30 -12.01
CA ARG A 131 -6.73 -2.90 -11.53
C ARG A 131 -8.17 -2.38 -11.62
N ILE A 132 -8.90 -2.69 -12.69
CA ILE A 132 -10.34 -2.36 -12.79
C ILE A 132 -11.13 -3.09 -11.72
N PHE A 133 -10.91 -4.39 -11.56
CA PHE A 133 -11.57 -5.20 -10.55
C PHE A 133 -11.41 -4.63 -9.13
N VAL A 134 -10.17 -4.32 -8.71
CA VAL A 134 -9.94 -3.69 -7.39
C VAL A 134 -10.63 -2.33 -7.27
N SER A 135 -10.67 -1.55 -8.35
CA SER A 135 -11.30 -0.23 -8.35
C SER A 135 -12.83 -0.30 -8.17
N LEU A 136 -13.48 -1.33 -8.70
CA LEU A 136 -14.91 -1.57 -8.46
C LEU A 136 -15.21 -1.78 -6.96
N TRP A 137 -14.28 -2.39 -6.21
CA TRP A 137 -14.43 -2.54 -4.77
C TRP A 137 -14.30 -1.21 -4.00
N GLY A 138 -13.60 -0.22 -4.56
CA GLY A 138 -13.66 1.16 -4.08
C GLY A 138 -15.08 1.74 -4.16
N VAL A 139 -15.79 1.48 -5.26
CA VAL A 139 -17.20 1.90 -5.44
C VAL A 139 -18.12 1.18 -4.44
N VAL A 140 -17.95 -0.14 -4.28
CA VAL A 140 -18.71 -0.91 -3.27
C VAL A 140 -18.49 -0.36 -1.87
N LEU A 141 -17.24 -0.04 -1.52
CA LEU A 141 -16.91 0.55 -0.23
C LEU A 141 -17.56 1.93 -0.04
N LEU A 142 -17.56 2.80 -1.07
CA LEU A 142 -18.27 4.09 -1.03
C LEU A 142 -19.77 3.91 -0.76
N VAL A 143 -20.41 2.96 -1.45
CA VAL A 143 -21.84 2.66 -1.23
C VAL A 143 -22.08 2.18 0.20
N LEU A 144 -21.21 1.32 0.74
CA LEU A 144 -21.31 0.84 2.11
C LEU A 144 -21.13 1.97 3.14
N ILE A 145 -20.20 2.89 2.91
CA ILE A 145 -19.97 4.06 3.78
C ILE A 145 -21.19 4.98 3.75
N ALA A 146 -21.69 5.33 2.56
CA ALA A 146 -22.88 6.16 2.40
C ALA A 146 -24.09 5.52 3.11
N ALA A 147 -24.30 4.23 2.92
CA ALA A 147 -25.33 3.47 3.61
C ALA A 147 -25.14 3.51 5.14
N GLY A 148 -23.92 3.30 5.64
CA GLY A 148 -23.60 3.35 7.07
C GLY A 148 -23.89 4.73 7.69
N LEU A 149 -23.42 5.81 7.06
CA LEU A 149 -23.62 7.18 7.54
C LEU A 149 -25.12 7.54 7.63
N VAL A 150 -25.88 7.19 6.59
CA VAL A 150 -27.34 7.41 6.56
C VAL A 150 -28.05 6.65 7.69
N LEU A 151 -27.62 5.43 7.99
CA LEU A 151 -28.22 4.59 9.04
C LEU A 151 -27.89 5.08 10.45
N HIS A 152 -26.69 5.60 10.67
CA HIS A 152 -26.20 5.96 11.99
C HIS A 152 -26.38 7.43 12.35
N ARG A 153 -26.85 8.29 11.44
CA ARG A 153 -27.08 9.75 11.66
C ARG A 153 -27.71 10.12 13.01
N ARG A 154 -28.67 9.32 13.53
CA ARG A 154 -29.37 9.61 14.79
C ARG A 154 -28.67 9.06 16.06
N ARG A 155 -27.62 8.25 15.91
CA ARG A 155 -26.93 7.55 17.00
C ARG A 155 -25.48 8.00 17.19
N TRP A 156 -25.09 9.13 16.60
CA TRP A 156 -23.72 9.63 16.70
C TRP A 156 -23.24 9.90 18.14
N PRO A 157 -24.06 10.44 19.07
CA PRO A 157 -23.64 10.62 20.45
C PRO A 157 -23.26 9.29 21.15
N ASP A 158 -24.06 8.25 20.93
CA ASP A 158 -23.84 6.92 21.53
C ASP A 158 -22.71 6.14 20.86
N ALA A 159 -22.50 6.35 19.55
CA ALA A 159 -21.43 5.71 18.78
C ALA A 159 -20.02 6.24 19.14
N ALA A 160 -19.92 7.29 19.96
CA ALA A 160 -18.65 7.85 20.41
C ALA A 160 -17.97 7.03 21.52
N ARG A 161 -18.64 6.04 22.12
CA ARG A 161 -18.10 5.22 23.22
C ARG A 161 -18.06 3.74 22.84
N VAL A 162 -16.95 3.06 23.17
CA VAL A 162 -16.79 1.61 22.99
C VAL A 162 -16.95 0.88 24.33
N ARG A 163 -18.10 0.23 24.55
CA ARG A 163 -18.38 -0.51 25.79
C ARG A 163 -17.76 -1.90 25.73
N ARG A 164 -16.74 -2.14 26.55
CA ARG A 164 -15.99 -3.41 26.61
C ARG A 164 -16.49 -4.36 27.69
N ASP A 165 -17.32 -3.86 28.59
CA ASP A 165 -17.92 -4.50 29.76
C ASP A 165 -19.18 -5.33 29.42
N ARG A 166 -19.81 -5.08 28.26
CA ARG A 166 -21.10 -5.69 27.87
C ARG A 166 -20.97 -6.91 26.94
N GLY A 167 -19.80 -7.55 26.90
CA GLY A 167 -19.53 -8.74 26.06
C GLY A 167 -19.04 -8.41 24.64
N ALA A 168 -18.49 -9.43 23.97
CA ALA A 168 -17.74 -9.28 22.71
C ALA A 168 -18.58 -8.71 21.55
N ARG A 169 -19.84 -9.15 21.43
CA ARG A 169 -20.76 -8.69 20.38
C ARG A 169 -21.05 -7.19 20.46
N ILE A 170 -21.34 -6.68 21.67
CA ILE A 170 -21.62 -5.26 21.89
C ILE A 170 -20.35 -4.44 21.68
N ALA A 171 -19.21 -4.92 22.16
CA ALA A 171 -17.92 -4.27 21.90
C ALA A 171 -17.59 -4.18 20.39
N CYS A 172 -17.84 -5.24 19.62
CA CYS A 172 -17.67 -5.24 18.16
C CYS A 172 -18.63 -4.28 17.46
N PHE A 173 -19.90 -4.21 17.92
CA PHE A 173 -20.89 -3.27 17.37
C PHE A 173 -20.49 -1.82 17.62
N ASP A 174 -20.12 -1.49 18.85
CA ASP A 174 -19.69 -0.14 19.22
C ASP A 174 -18.39 0.22 18.49
N LEU A 175 -17.42 -0.71 18.39
CA LEU A 175 -16.16 -0.50 17.66
C LEU A 175 -16.39 -0.28 16.15
N HIS A 176 -17.28 -1.05 15.53
CA HIS A 176 -17.65 -0.88 14.12
C HIS A 176 -18.27 0.50 13.88
N GLY A 177 -19.19 0.92 14.75
CA GLY A 177 -19.79 2.26 14.70
C GLY A 177 -18.78 3.38 14.91
N TRP A 178 -17.86 3.22 15.88
CA TRP A 178 -16.84 4.22 16.21
C TRP A 178 -15.85 4.42 15.06
N ILE A 179 -15.27 3.35 14.52
CA ILE A 179 -14.35 3.42 13.38
C ILE A 179 -15.08 3.94 12.14
N GLY A 180 -16.32 3.47 11.91
CA GLY A 180 -17.12 3.90 10.76
C GLY A 180 -17.45 5.40 10.80
N LEU A 181 -17.71 5.97 11.97
CA LEU A 181 -18.03 7.38 12.14
C LEU A 181 -16.78 8.27 12.05
N TRP A 182 -15.78 8.01 12.89
CA TRP A 182 -14.58 8.85 12.98
C TRP A 182 -13.63 8.64 11.81
N GLY A 183 -13.61 7.43 11.25
CA GLY A 183 -12.84 7.10 10.05
C GLY A 183 -13.53 7.47 8.75
N ALA A 184 -14.81 7.90 8.74
CA ALA A 184 -15.57 8.16 7.51
C ALA A 184 -14.88 9.10 6.52
N PRO A 185 -14.32 10.28 6.92
CA PRO A 185 -13.67 11.18 5.96
C PRO A 185 -12.51 10.50 5.23
N TRP A 186 -11.70 9.74 5.98
CA TRP A 186 -10.58 8.98 5.42
C TRP A 186 -11.06 7.83 4.55
N LEU A 187 -12.07 7.07 5.00
CA LEU A 187 -12.64 5.96 4.24
C LEU A 187 -13.23 6.40 2.91
N VAL A 188 -13.91 7.56 2.87
CA VAL A 188 -14.44 8.14 1.63
C VAL A 188 -13.30 8.52 0.70
N LEU A 189 -12.29 9.24 1.21
CA LEU A 189 -11.12 9.62 0.42
C LEU A 189 -10.42 8.38 -0.16
N PHE A 190 -10.17 7.38 0.68
CA PHE A 190 -9.45 6.17 0.30
C PHE A 190 -10.22 5.32 -0.72
N ALA A 191 -11.53 5.14 -0.50
CA ALA A 191 -12.40 4.39 -1.40
C ALA A 191 -12.58 5.10 -2.75
N PHE A 192 -12.74 6.43 -2.73
CA PHE A 192 -12.88 7.25 -3.93
C PHE A 192 -11.60 7.25 -4.78
N THR A 193 -10.45 7.48 -4.14
CA THR A 193 -9.17 7.47 -4.84
C THR A 193 -8.82 6.07 -5.38
N GLY A 194 -9.16 5.01 -4.64
CA GLY A 194 -9.04 3.63 -5.12
C GLY A 194 -9.94 3.33 -6.32
N ALA A 195 -11.19 3.79 -6.30
CA ALA A 195 -12.12 3.65 -7.43
C ALA A 195 -11.62 4.40 -8.68
N LEU A 196 -11.10 5.61 -8.51
CA LEU A 196 -10.55 6.39 -9.62
C LEU A 196 -9.27 5.80 -10.21
N SER A 197 -8.53 4.97 -9.48
CA SER A 197 -7.28 4.38 -9.99
C SER A 197 -7.52 3.62 -11.29
N GLY A 198 -8.33 2.56 -11.28
CA GLY A 198 -8.61 1.75 -12.47
C GLY A 198 -9.71 2.35 -13.34
N LEU A 199 -10.82 2.77 -12.75
CA LEU A 199 -11.95 3.30 -13.54
C LEU A 199 -11.61 4.62 -14.21
N GLY A 200 -10.82 5.48 -13.54
CA GLY A 200 -10.31 6.70 -14.15
C GLY A 200 -9.35 6.40 -15.30
N ALA A 201 -8.44 5.44 -15.14
CA ALA A 201 -7.55 5.02 -16.22
C ALA A 201 -8.31 4.41 -17.41
N LEU A 202 -9.33 3.59 -17.15
CA LEU A 202 -10.22 3.08 -18.19
C LEU A 202 -10.96 4.24 -18.90
N GLY A 203 -11.54 5.15 -18.13
CA GLY A 203 -12.21 6.33 -18.67
C GLY A 203 -11.27 7.18 -19.54
N THR A 204 -10.03 7.43 -19.11
CA THR A 204 -9.04 8.17 -19.90
C THR A 204 -8.75 7.47 -21.23
N VAL A 205 -8.49 6.16 -21.22
CA VAL A 205 -8.17 5.42 -22.45
C VAL A 205 -9.38 5.30 -23.38
N SER A 206 -10.56 5.01 -22.83
CA SER A 206 -11.79 4.81 -23.59
C SER A 206 -12.36 6.10 -24.17
N LEU A 207 -12.20 7.24 -23.48
CA LEU A 207 -12.71 8.54 -23.93
C LEU A 207 -11.68 9.34 -24.75
N ALA A 208 -10.40 8.98 -24.73
CA ALA A 208 -9.36 9.70 -25.47
C ALA A 208 -9.66 9.88 -26.98
N PRO A 209 -10.15 8.85 -27.71
CA PRO A 209 -10.47 9.01 -29.13
C PRO A 209 -11.65 9.97 -29.39
N ALA A 210 -12.61 10.04 -28.47
CA ALA A 210 -13.76 10.93 -28.58
C ALA A 210 -13.40 12.38 -28.21
N ALA A 211 -12.54 12.57 -27.21
CA ALA A 211 -12.06 13.89 -26.80
C ALA A 211 -11.06 14.50 -27.80
N PHE A 212 -10.23 13.67 -28.45
CA PHE A 212 -9.26 14.10 -29.46
C PHE A 212 -9.29 13.17 -30.68
N PRO A 213 -10.27 13.35 -31.59
CA PRO A 213 -10.38 12.55 -32.81
C PRO A 213 -9.07 12.56 -33.61
N GLY A 214 -8.55 11.37 -33.92
CA GLY A 214 -7.30 11.17 -34.67
C GLY A 214 -6.00 11.46 -33.90
N GLN A 215 -6.04 11.96 -32.66
CA GLN A 215 -4.85 12.30 -31.87
C GLN A 215 -4.98 11.94 -30.37
N PRO A 216 -5.30 10.67 -30.00
CA PRO A 216 -5.49 10.26 -28.61
C PRO A 216 -4.26 10.50 -27.71
N GLN A 217 -3.05 10.56 -28.30
CA GLN A 217 -1.80 10.90 -27.63
C GLN A 217 -1.80 12.33 -27.01
N ARG A 218 -2.63 13.25 -27.52
CA ARG A 218 -2.76 14.60 -26.96
C ARG A 218 -3.31 14.60 -25.53
N VAL A 219 -4.15 13.63 -25.16
CA VAL A 219 -4.61 13.47 -23.76
C VAL A 219 -3.43 13.24 -22.84
N PHE A 220 -2.49 12.38 -23.24
CA PHE A 220 -1.32 12.08 -22.44
C PHE A 220 -0.37 13.29 -22.36
N ALA A 221 -0.18 14.05 -23.44
CA ALA A 221 0.56 15.31 -23.37
C ALA A 221 -0.14 16.36 -22.48
N GLN A 222 -1.47 16.40 -22.53
CA GLN A 222 -2.40 17.06 -21.60
C GLN A 222 -2.01 16.87 -20.14
N LEU A 223 -1.93 15.59 -19.77
CA LEU A 223 -1.74 15.14 -18.41
C LEU A 223 -0.27 15.19 -17.98
N MET A 224 0.63 14.78 -18.87
CA MET A 224 2.03 14.52 -18.57
C MET A 224 2.97 15.63 -19.02
N GLY A 225 2.54 16.61 -19.81
CA GLY A 225 3.44 17.60 -20.40
C GLY A 225 4.01 17.16 -21.76
N ALA A 226 4.82 18.03 -22.36
CA ALA A 226 5.38 17.81 -23.69
C ALA A 226 6.33 16.58 -23.71
N PRO A 227 6.32 15.80 -24.81
CA PRO A 227 7.28 14.72 -24.97
C PRO A 227 8.71 15.27 -25.12
N PRO A 228 9.74 14.47 -24.76
CA PRO A 228 11.13 14.85 -25.01
C PRO A 228 11.40 15.00 -26.52
N PRO A 229 12.43 15.79 -26.90
CA PRO A 229 12.85 15.91 -28.30
C PRO A 229 13.21 14.56 -28.91
N ALA A 230 12.93 14.38 -30.19
CA ALA A 230 13.32 13.17 -30.92
C ALA A 230 14.84 13.06 -31.06
N ALA A 231 15.35 11.81 -31.05
CA ALA A 231 16.75 11.52 -31.29
C ALA A 231 17.23 12.08 -32.64
N ALA A 232 18.45 12.63 -32.66
CA ALA A 232 19.10 13.14 -33.87
C ALA A 232 19.74 12.02 -34.71
N GLY A 233 19.96 10.83 -34.14
CA GLY A 233 20.61 9.71 -34.81
C GLY A 233 22.14 9.85 -34.88
N ARG A 234 22.72 10.78 -34.13
CA ARG A 234 24.16 11.04 -34.09
C ARG A 234 24.63 11.13 -32.63
N PRO A 235 25.86 10.67 -32.32
CA PRO A 235 26.36 10.69 -30.95
C PRO A 235 26.51 12.11 -30.41
N TRP A 236 26.37 12.29 -29.10
CA TRP A 236 26.68 13.55 -28.45
C TRP A 236 28.17 13.91 -28.56
N SER A 237 28.50 15.20 -28.42
CA SER A 237 29.89 15.66 -28.41
C SER A 237 30.56 15.52 -27.04
N ARG A 238 29.78 15.57 -25.96
CA ARG A 238 30.24 15.44 -24.57
C ARG A 238 29.15 14.79 -23.72
N ALA A 239 29.56 13.91 -22.82
CA ALA A 239 28.66 13.35 -21.82
C ALA A 239 28.26 14.43 -20.78
N PRO A 240 26.98 14.47 -20.36
CA PRO A 240 26.49 15.49 -19.44
C PRO A 240 26.83 15.14 -17.98
N ASP A 241 27.18 16.16 -17.21
CA ASP A 241 27.37 16.04 -15.76
C ASP A 241 26.00 16.07 -15.05
N LEU A 242 25.51 14.89 -14.71
CA LEU A 242 24.21 14.70 -14.04
C LEU A 242 24.19 15.34 -12.64
N ASP A 243 25.32 15.30 -11.91
CA ASP A 243 25.41 15.87 -10.58
C ASP A 243 25.39 17.41 -10.63
N ALA A 244 26.07 18.00 -11.61
CA ALA A 244 25.99 19.45 -11.86
C ALA A 244 24.58 19.87 -12.29
N LEU A 245 23.91 19.08 -13.13
CA LEU A 245 22.54 19.37 -13.55
C LEU A 245 21.57 19.32 -12.35
N LEU A 246 21.69 18.34 -11.46
CA LEU A 246 20.90 18.28 -10.23
C LEU A 246 21.15 19.48 -9.31
N ARG A 247 22.42 19.90 -9.16
CA ARG A 247 22.74 21.11 -8.37
C ARG A 247 22.12 22.36 -8.97
N ARG A 248 22.16 22.51 -10.30
CA ARG A 248 21.53 23.64 -11.02
C ARG A 248 20.01 23.63 -10.84
N ASP A 249 19.37 22.47 -10.96
CA ASP A 249 17.93 22.31 -10.76
C ASP A 249 17.52 22.67 -9.33
N ALA A 250 18.24 22.17 -8.33
CA ALA A 250 18.00 22.49 -6.92
C ALA A 250 18.16 23.99 -6.62
N ALA A 251 19.12 24.66 -7.26
CA ALA A 251 19.29 26.12 -7.14
C ALA A 251 18.16 26.90 -7.83
N ARG A 252 17.67 26.42 -8.98
CA ARG A 252 16.56 27.04 -9.73
C ARG A 252 15.21 26.86 -9.03
N ALA A 253 14.98 25.72 -8.41
CA ALA A 253 13.73 25.36 -7.75
C ALA A 253 13.95 24.81 -6.33
N PRO A 254 14.26 25.68 -5.33
CA PRO A 254 14.58 25.24 -3.97
C PRO A 254 13.45 24.48 -3.25
N ALA A 255 12.20 24.69 -3.66
CA ALA A 255 11.03 23.99 -3.11
C ALA A 255 10.74 22.63 -3.78
N PHE A 256 11.53 22.25 -4.79
CA PHE A 256 11.42 20.99 -5.51
C PHE A 256 12.48 20.00 -5.03
N ARG A 257 12.06 18.77 -4.77
CA ARG A 257 12.91 17.68 -4.35
C ARG A 257 12.97 16.63 -5.45
N ALA A 258 14.13 16.50 -6.07
CA ALA A 258 14.38 15.47 -7.08
C ALA A 258 14.28 14.06 -6.46
N GLU A 259 13.56 13.17 -7.15
CA GLU A 259 13.38 11.77 -6.76
C GLU A 259 13.84 10.82 -7.87
N VAL A 260 13.69 11.22 -9.13
CA VAL A 260 13.99 10.39 -10.30
C VAL A 260 14.60 11.25 -11.41
N LEU A 261 15.61 10.74 -12.10
CA LEU A 261 16.07 11.29 -13.38
C LEU A 261 15.63 10.32 -14.48
N ALA A 262 14.83 10.78 -15.44
CA ALA A 262 14.59 10.04 -16.67
C ALA A 262 15.58 10.51 -17.74
N LEU A 263 16.36 9.57 -18.25
CA LEU A 263 17.28 9.76 -19.36
C LEU A 263 16.53 9.40 -20.64
N HIS A 264 16.56 10.32 -21.60
CA HIS A 264 15.96 10.13 -22.92
C HIS A 264 17.05 10.17 -23.98
N HIS A 265 17.09 9.14 -24.81
CA HIS A 265 18.06 9.01 -25.91
C HIS A 265 19.52 9.19 -25.45
N TRP A 266 19.88 8.63 -24.29
CA TRP A 266 21.22 8.75 -23.71
C TRP A 266 22.31 8.31 -24.70
N GLY A 267 23.32 9.17 -24.90
CA GLY A 267 24.37 8.98 -25.91
C GLY A 267 24.12 9.69 -27.25
N ASP A 268 22.92 10.23 -27.50
CA ASP A 268 22.55 10.97 -28.72
C ASP A 268 22.75 12.48 -28.55
N ALA A 269 22.97 13.21 -29.65
CA ALA A 269 23.12 14.67 -29.64
C ALA A 269 21.87 15.42 -29.14
N ASN A 270 20.67 14.84 -29.30
CA ASN A 270 19.42 15.36 -28.76
C ASN A 270 19.02 14.69 -27.43
N ALA A 271 19.98 14.06 -26.72
CA ALA A 271 19.70 13.52 -25.40
C ALA A 271 19.10 14.59 -24.49
N SER A 272 18.14 14.18 -23.67
CA SER A 272 17.51 15.04 -22.66
C SER A 272 17.39 14.33 -21.34
N VAL A 273 17.41 15.11 -20.27
CA VAL A 273 17.28 14.65 -18.89
C VAL A 273 16.06 15.30 -18.29
N GLU A 274 15.11 14.49 -17.83
CA GLU A 274 13.94 14.95 -17.11
C GLU A 274 14.13 14.66 -15.62
N ILE A 275 14.19 15.71 -14.81
CA ILE A 275 14.32 15.62 -13.36
C ILE A 275 12.91 15.65 -12.78
N ALA A 276 12.50 14.56 -12.15
CA ALA A 276 11.16 14.32 -11.66
C ALA A 276 11.16 14.19 -10.13
N GLY A 277 10.15 14.74 -9.47
CA GLY A 277 10.20 14.88 -8.01
C GLY A 277 8.90 15.31 -7.37
N THR A 278 9.00 15.84 -6.16
CA THR A 278 7.88 16.43 -5.44
C THR A 278 8.17 17.87 -5.07
N ALA A 279 7.16 18.72 -5.14
CA ALA A 279 7.24 20.12 -4.75
C ALA A 279 6.48 20.35 -3.44
N ALA A 280 7.05 21.12 -2.54
CA ALA A 280 6.41 21.45 -1.26
C ALA A 280 5.04 22.14 -1.48
N GLY A 281 4.03 21.70 -0.72
CA GLY A 281 2.67 22.23 -0.77
C GLY A 281 1.83 21.81 -1.99
N LEU A 282 2.35 20.94 -2.86
CA LEU A 282 1.62 20.44 -4.03
C LEU A 282 1.32 18.94 -3.88
N PRO A 283 0.06 18.53 -3.66
CA PRO A 283 -0.36 17.13 -3.61
C PRO A 283 -0.18 16.43 -4.96
N SER A 284 1.05 16.06 -5.28
CA SER A 284 1.48 15.54 -6.57
C SER A 284 2.62 14.53 -6.38
N THR A 285 3.10 13.94 -7.47
CA THR A 285 4.20 12.96 -7.48
C THR A 285 5.18 13.29 -8.59
N ALA A 286 6.33 12.61 -8.60
CA ALA A 286 7.29 12.63 -9.70
C ALA A 286 6.69 12.26 -11.07
N LEU A 287 5.48 11.72 -11.13
CA LEU A 287 4.80 11.49 -12.40
C LEU A 287 4.37 12.81 -13.06
N PHE A 288 4.01 13.83 -12.28
CA PHE A 288 3.38 15.06 -12.75
C PHE A 288 4.20 16.33 -12.47
N GLU A 289 5.24 16.26 -11.64
CA GLU A 289 6.18 17.36 -11.39
C GLU A 289 7.56 17.02 -11.96
N ARG A 290 7.91 17.62 -13.10
CA ARG A 290 9.12 17.33 -13.87
C ARG A 290 9.71 18.59 -14.49
N HIS A 291 11.04 18.67 -14.53
CA HIS A 291 11.81 19.70 -15.21
C HIS A 291 12.64 19.04 -16.32
N LEU A 292 12.44 19.46 -17.57
CA LEU A 292 13.11 18.91 -18.74
C LEU A 292 14.30 19.78 -19.12
N TYR A 293 15.44 19.14 -19.32
CA TYR A 293 16.70 19.77 -19.70
C TYR A 293 17.31 19.10 -20.93
N ARG A 294 18.00 19.88 -21.75
CA ARG A 294 18.89 19.33 -22.78
C ARG A 294 20.13 18.77 -22.09
N ALA A 295 20.53 17.55 -22.46
CA ALA A 295 21.70 16.93 -21.86
C ALA A 295 22.99 17.69 -22.21
N ALA A 296 23.18 18.08 -23.47
CA ALA A 296 24.45 18.61 -23.99
C ALA A 296 25.05 19.79 -23.19
N ASP A 297 24.21 20.70 -22.71
CA ASP A 297 24.59 21.96 -22.03
C ASP A 297 23.87 22.17 -20.69
N GLY A 298 22.85 21.35 -20.39
CA GLY A 298 21.96 21.55 -19.25
C GLY A 298 20.98 22.70 -19.45
N GLN A 299 20.70 23.13 -20.68
CA GLN A 299 19.71 24.17 -20.96
C GLN A 299 18.32 23.68 -20.55
N TRP A 300 17.60 24.49 -19.76
CA TRP A 300 16.20 24.25 -19.46
C TRP A 300 15.35 24.32 -20.73
N LEU A 301 14.47 23.33 -20.91
CA LEU A 301 13.59 23.23 -22.07
C LEU A 301 12.13 23.46 -21.70
N ALA A 302 11.63 22.81 -20.65
CA ALA A 302 10.23 22.88 -20.26
C ALA A 302 9.99 22.40 -18.82
N ASP A 303 8.87 22.82 -18.23
CA ASP A 303 8.36 22.29 -16.96
C ASP A 303 7.01 21.62 -17.17
N ALA A 304 6.84 20.47 -16.54
CA ALA A 304 5.53 19.86 -16.31
C ALA A 304 5.22 19.99 -14.81
N THR A 305 4.21 20.78 -14.47
CA THR A 305 3.75 20.93 -13.08
C THR A 305 2.23 20.94 -12.99
N SER A 306 1.69 20.45 -11.88
CA SER A 306 0.28 20.63 -11.53
C SER A 306 -0.07 22.07 -11.14
N ARG A 307 0.93 22.89 -10.79
CA ARG A 307 0.75 24.31 -10.48
C ARG A 307 0.21 25.05 -11.70
N GLY A 308 -0.76 25.94 -11.48
CA GLY A 308 -1.41 26.70 -12.57
C GLY A 308 -2.40 25.88 -13.42
N ARG A 309 -2.57 24.58 -13.17
CA ARG A 309 -3.59 23.77 -13.85
C ARG A 309 -4.97 23.95 -13.21
N GLY A 310 -6.02 23.69 -13.99
CA GLY A 310 -7.41 23.75 -13.52
C GLY A 310 -7.69 22.83 -12.33
N VAL A 311 -8.67 23.20 -11.49
CA VAL A 311 -8.99 22.50 -10.23
C VAL A 311 -9.25 21.01 -10.42
N TRP A 312 -9.93 20.62 -11.50
CA TRP A 312 -10.25 19.22 -11.79
C TRP A 312 -9.02 18.38 -12.11
N LEU A 313 -8.08 18.92 -12.89
CA LEU A 313 -6.83 18.24 -13.20
C LEU A 313 -5.94 18.14 -11.97
N ARG A 314 -5.90 19.19 -11.13
CA ARG A 314 -5.20 19.14 -9.84
C ARG A 314 -5.79 18.08 -8.91
N ALA A 315 -7.13 17.98 -8.84
CA ALA A 315 -7.80 16.95 -8.05
C ALA A 315 -7.47 15.54 -8.58
N PHE A 316 -7.49 15.33 -9.89
CA PHE A 316 -7.09 14.06 -10.52
C PHE A 316 -5.62 13.70 -10.20
N ILE A 317 -4.70 14.66 -10.33
CA ILE A 317 -3.28 14.46 -9.98
C ILE A 317 -3.12 14.08 -8.50
N ALA A 318 -3.88 14.71 -7.61
CA ALA A 318 -3.86 14.44 -6.17
C ALA A 318 -4.39 13.05 -5.78
N VAL A 319 -5.16 12.37 -6.63
CA VAL A 319 -5.67 11.01 -6.38
C VAL A 319 -4.52 10.04 -6.06
N GLN A 320 -3.48 10.05 -6.88
CA GLN A 320 -2.36 9.10 -6.73
C GLN A 320 -1.63 9.27 -5.39
N PRO A 321 -1.07 10.44 -5.03
CA PRO A 321 -0.33 10.60 -3.79
C PRO A 321 -1.21 10.38 -2.55
N LEU A 322 -2.49 10.77 -2.60
CA LEU A 322 -3.42 10.53 -1.49
C LEU A 322 -3.75 9.04 -1.32
N HIS A 323 -3.93 8.29 -2.41
CA HIS A 323 -4.22 6.86 -2.33
C HIS A 323 -3.03 6.03 -1.84
N VAL A 324 -1.82 6.34 -2.32
CA VAL A 324 -0.61 5.56 -2.00
C VAL A 324 0.19 6.11 -0.81
N ALA A 325 -0.37 7.08 -0.08
CA ALA A 325 0.26 7.77 1.05
C ALA A 325 1.63 8.40 0.73
N ARG A 326 1.78 8.99 -0.46
CA ARG A 326 2.97 9.76 -0.84
C ARG A 326 2.83 11.21 -0.42
N TYR A 327 3.39 11.51 0.76
CA TYR A 327 3.32 12.83 1.41
C TYR A 327 4.62 13.62 1.36
N GLY A 328 5.50 13.37 0.37
CA GLY A 328 6.75 14.13 0.22
C GLY A 328 6.54 15.65 0.14
N TRP A 329 5.41 16.06 -0.44
CA TRP A 329 4.96 17.45 -0.54
C TRP A 329 4.54 18.10 0.78
N ALA A 330 4.30 17.32 1.84
CA ALA A 330 3.88 17.80 3.16
C ALA A 330 5.06 18.10 4.11
N GLY A 331 6.31 18.04 3.62
CA GLY A 331 7.50 18.33 4.42
C GLY A 331 7.62 17.42 5.64
N THR A 332 7.85 18.03 6.81
CA THR A 332 8.04 17.32 8.09
C THR A 332 6.79 16.55 8.54
N ALA A 333 5.59 16.99 8.18
CA ALA A 333 4.34 16.31 8.50
C ALA A 333 4.15 15.00 7.72
N GLY A 334 4.89 14.79 6.62
CA GLY A 334 4.73 13.63 5.74
C GLY A 334 4.95 12.28 6.43
N GLY A 335 5.85 12.21 7.42
CA GLY A 335 6.04 11.01 8.23
C GLY A 335 4.82 10.66 9.07
N GLY A 336 4.28 11.64 9.81
CA GLY A 336 3.09 11.48 10.64
C GLY A 336 1.84 11.14 9.82
N LEU A 337 1.66 11.78 8.66
CA LEU A 337 0.54 11.49 7.75
C LEU A 337 0.57 10.06 7.21
N ARG A 338 1.77 9.53 6.87
CA ARG A 338 1.94 8.13 6.46
C ARG A 338 1.55 7.17 7.58
N ALA A 339 2.02 7.43 8.80
CA ALA A 339 1.68 6.61 9.96
C ALA A 339 0.17 6.62 10.23
N LEU A 340 -0.45 7.79 10.20
CA LEU A 340 -1.91 7.93 10.34
C LEU A 340 -2.66 7.17 9.23
N HIS A 341 -2.21 7.27 7.98
CA HIS A 341 -2.78 6.53 6.85
C HIS A 341 -2.71 5.01 7.05
N PHE A 342 -1.56 4.51 7.52
CA PHE A 342 -1.37 3.09 7.81
C PHE A 342 -2.29 2.63 8.96
N LEU A 343 -2.35 3.39 10.06
CA LEU A 343 -3.24 3.10 11.19
C LEU A 343 -4.71 3.08 10.77
N MET A 344 -5.11 4.00 9.88
CA MET A 344 -6.46 4.00 9.32
C MET A 344 -6.74 2.80 8.41
N GLY A 345 -5.74 2.33 7.64
CA GLY A 345 -5.83 1.07 6.91
C GLY A 345 -6.06 -0.14 7.82
N VAL A 346 -5.32 -0.22 8.94
CA VAL A 346 -5.53 -1.25 9.98
C VAL A 346 -6.94 -1.13 10.58
N ALA A 347 -7.38 0.10 10.90
CA ALA A 347 -8.72 0.34 11.41
C ALA A 347 -9.81 -0.08 10.40
N ALA A 348 -9.62 0.14 9.10
CA ALA A 348 -10.53 -0.32 8.05
C ALA A 348 -10.60 -1.86 7.96
N CYS A 349 -9.47 -2.56 8.17
CA CYS A 349 -9.47 -4.02 8.29
C CYS A 349 -10.30 -4.48 9.50
N VAL A 350 -10.15 -3.81 10.65
CA VAL A 350 -10.94 -4.09 11.87
C VAL A 350 -12.42 -3.78 11.65
N LEU A 351 -12.76 -2.68 10.97
CA LEU A 351 -14.13 -2.31 10.60
C LEU A 351 -14.78 -3.41 9.77
N CYS A 352 -14.06 -3.93 8.78
CA CYS A 352 -14.52 -5.01 7.94
C CYS A 352 -14.70 -6.32 8.74
N ALA A 353 -13.71 -6.70 9.53
CA ALA A 353 -13.76 -7.91 10.36
C ALA A 353 -14.90 -7.87 11.39
N THR A 354 -15.09 -6.75 12.08
CA THR A 354 -16.21 -6.56 13.02
C THR A 354 -17.57 -6.59 12.33
N GLY A 355 -17.69 -6.01 11.12
CA GLY A 355 -18.91 -6.08 10.32
C GLY A 355 -19.29 -7.52 9.94
N LEU A 356 -18.31 -8.31 9.52
CA LEU A 356 -18.49 -9.74 9.22
C LEU A 356 -18.91 -10.52 10.48
N LEU A 357 -18.23 -10.32 11.61
CA LEU A 357 -18.55 -10.99 12.88
C LEU A 357 -19.98 -10.71 13.32
N LEU A 358 -20.42 -9.44 13.30
CA LEU A 358 -21.78 -9.05 13.68
C LEU A 358 -22.85 -9.69 12.79
N TRP A 359 -22.57 -9.86 11.51
CA TRP A 359 -23.49 -10.51 10.58
C TRP A 359 -23.58 -12.02 10.83
N ILE A 360 -22.43 -12.66 11.08
CA ILE A 360 -22.28 -14.09 11.38
C ILE A 360 -23.01 -14.43 12.68
N GLU A 361 -22.70 -13.74 13.79
CA GLU A 361 -23.27 -14.02 15.11
C GLU A 361 -24.80 -13.93 15.12
N ARG A 362 -25.36 -12.95 14.41
CA ARG A 362 -26.82 -12.77 14.34
C ARG A 362 -27.54 -13.95 13.69
N ARG A 363 -26.88 -14.63 12.74
CA ARG A 363 -27.44 -15.74 11.95
C ARG A 363 -27.05 -17.11 12.46
N HIS A 364 -25.96 -17.21 13.22
CA HIS A 364 -25.60 -18.43 13.94
C HIS A 364 -26.71 -18.88 14.89
N ALA A 365 -27.38 -17.93 15.56
CA ALA A 365 -28.54 -18.20 16.41
C ALA A 365 -29.71 -18.89 15.67
N HIS A 366 -29.73 -18.87 14.34
CA HIS A 366 -30.79 -19.42 13.50
C HIS A 366 -30.32 -20.61 12.64
N GLY A 367 -29.12 -21.17 12.90
CA GLY A 367 -28.62 -22.34 12.17
C GLY A 367 -28.27 -22.11 10.69
N ASP A 368 -28.10 -20.88 10.24
CA ASP A 368 -27.90 -20.52 8.82
C ASP A 368 -26.58 -21.09 8.26
N ALA A 369 -26.68 -21.87 7.18
CA ALA A 369 -25.53 -22.43 6.47
C ALA A 369 -24.60 -21.35 5.89
N ARG A 370 -25.15 -20.21 5.47
CA ARG A 370 -24.37 -19.07 4.94
C ARG A 370 -23.50 -18.45 6.01
N ALA A 371 -23.99 -18.39 7.25
CA ALA A 371 -23.21 -17.92 8.40
C ALA A 371 -22.02 -18.84 8.69
N ARG A 372 -22.22 -20.16 8.62
CA ARG A 372 -21.13 -21.14 8.76
C ARG A 372 -20.07 -21.01 7.67
N ALA A 373 -20.50 -20.85 6.41
CA ALA A 373 -19.60 -20.66 5.28
C ALA A 373 -18.80 -19.35 5.41
N LEU A 374 -19.47 -18.24 5.74
CA LEU A 374 -18.81 -16.95 5.92
C LEU A 374 -17.88 -16.93 7.14
N ALA A 375 -18.20 -17.67 8.21
CA ALA A 375 -17.29 -17.88 9.33
C ALA A 375 -16.03 -18.66 8.92
N ALA A 376 -16.17 -19.66 8.03
CA ALA A 376 -15.01 -20.41 7.51
C ALA A 376 -14.13 -19.50 6.64
N LEU A 377 -14.74 -18.76 5.71
CA LEU A 377 -14.04 -17.81 4.85
C LEU A 377 -13.39 -16.69 5.68
N GLY A 378 -14.08 -16.13 6.67
CA GLY A 378 -13.53 -15.10 7.54
C GLY A 378 -12.33 -15.59 8.35
N ALA A 379 -12.43 -16.77 8.96
CA ALA A 379 -11.30 -17.34 9.69
C ALA A 379 -10.13 -17.69 8.76
N GLY A 380 -10.40 -18.42 7.67
CA GLY A 380 -9.37 -18.97 6.79
C GLY A 380 -8.77 -17.95 5.81
N VAL A 381 -9.60 -17.18 5.11
CA VAL A 381 -9.14 -16.20 4.11
C VAL A 381 -8.63 -14.94 4.80
N CYS A 382 -9.40 -14.32 5.69
CA CYS A 382 -8.97 -13.08 6.34
C CYS A 382 -7.88 -13.36 7.40
N GLY A 383 -8.13 -14.30 8.31
CA GLY A 383 -7.13 -14.69 9.32
C GLY A 383 -5.86 -15.29 8.72
N GLY A 384 -6.01 -16.13 7.68
CA GLY A 384 -4.87 -16.70 6.95
C GLY A 384 -4.06 -15.67 6.19
N LEU A 385 -4.68 -14.62 5.62
CA LEU A 385 -3.95 -13.53 4.96
C LEU A 385 -3.12 -12.72 5.97
N VAL A 386 -3.66 -12.48 7.17
CA VAL A 386 -2.92 -11.78 8.25
C VAL A 386 -1.70 -12.59 8.67
N LEU A 387 -1.83 -13.93 8.77
CA LEU A 387 -0.71 -14.84 9.03
C LEU A 387 0.29 -14.86 7.88
N ALA A 388 -0.17 -15.02 6.64
CA ALA A 388 0.68 -15.05 5.45
C ALA A 388 1.49 -13.77 5.30
N GLY A 389 0.92 -12.60 5.63
CA GLY A 389 1.64 -11.34 5.72
C GLY A 389 2.77 -11.38 6.75
N GLY A 390 2.50 -11.86 7.97
CA GLY A 390 3.53 -11.98 9.02
C GLY A 390 4.64 -12.97 8.64
N VAL A 391 4.28 -14.11 8.06
CA VAL A 391 5.24 -15.11 7.56
C VAL A 391 6.10 -14.52 6.44
N LEU A 392 5.51 -13.78 5.50
CA LEU A 392 6.25 -13.11 4.43
C LEU A 392 7.29 -12.12 4.98
N LEU A 393 6.93 -11.31 5.99
CA LEU A 393 7.87 -10.38 6.63
C LEU A 393 9.00 -11.10 7.35
N PHE A 394 8.66 -12.12 8.15
CA PHE A 394 9.65 -12.86 8.92
C PHE A 394 10.59 -13.66 8.02
N ALA A 395 10.04 -14.51 7.15
CA ALA A 395 10.83 -15.31 6.23
C ALA A 395 11.64 -14.43 5.28
N GLY A 396 11.07 -13.30 4.84
CA GLY A 396 11.76 -12.36 3.95
C GLY A 396 12.92 -11.62 4.63
N ARG A 397 13.02 -11.66 5.97
CA ARG A 397 14.17 -11.14 6.70
C ARG A 397 15.24 -12.18 7.00
N VAL A 398 14.85 -13.42 7.21
CA VAL A 398 15.74 -14.54 7.56
C VAL A 398 16.35 -15.20 6.33
N LEU A 399 15.60 -15.28 5.22
CA LEU A 399 16.09 -15.92 4.00
C LEU A 399 17.09 -15.02 3.27
N PRO A 400 18.21 -15.58 2.78
CA PRO A 400 19.20 -14.81 2.03
C PRO A 400 18.58 -14.21 0.77
N PRO A 401 19.06 -13.04 0.31
CA PRO A 401 18.67 -12.48 -0.98
C PRO A 401 18.90 -13.44 -2.15
N GLY A 402 17.98 -13.47 -3.12
CA GLY A 402 18.17 -14.19 -4.38
C GLY A 402 16.90 -14.80 -4.95
N ALA A 403 16.91 -15.08 -6.26
CA ALA A 403 15.72 -15.54 -7.00
C ALA A 403 15.08 -16.81 -6.42
N ARG A 404 15.89 -17.78 -5.98
CA ARG A 404 15.39 -19.02 -5.33
C ARG A 404 14.72 -18.73 -3.98
N ALA A 405 15.24 -17.78 -3.22
CA ALA A 405 14.63 -17.37 -1.96
C ALA A 405 13.33 -16.59 -2.23
N ASP A 406 13.28 -15.75 -3.27
CA ASP A 406 12.09 -14.99 -3.62
C ASP A 406 10.95 -15.89 -4.13
N THR A 407 11.26 -16.95 -4.89
CA THR A 407 10.25 -17.96 -5.26
C THR A 407 9.78 -18.77 -4.05
N ALA A 408 10.69 -19.13 -3.12
CA ALA A 408 10.33 -19.79 -1.87
C ALA A 408 9.44 -18.88 -0.98
N LEU A 409 9.72 -17.59 -0.91
CA LEU A 409 8.89 -16.60 -0.20
C LEU A 409 7.48 -16.53 -0.78
N ALA A 410 7.36 -16.48 -2.10
CA ALA A 410 6.06 -16.51 -2.76
C ALA A 410 5.31 -17.82 -2.47
N ALA A 411 5.99 -18.97 -2.56
CA ALA A 411 5.40 -20.27 -2.25
C ALA A 411 4.94 -20.36 -0.79
N LEU A 412 5.73 -19.85 0.17
CA LEU A 412 5.37 -19.78 1.58
C LEU A 412 4.15 -18.90 1.82
N PHE A 413 4.09 -17.73 1.18
CA PHE A 413 2.93 -16.84 1.27
C PHE A 413 1.65 -17.53 0.77
N TRP A 414 1.68 -18.09 -0.44
CA TRP A 414 0.51 -18.73 -1.04
C TRP A 414 0.09 -20.00 -0.31
N SER A 415 1.05 -20.84 0.09
CA SER A 415 0.76 -22.09 0.83
C SER A 415 0.20 -21.80 2.23
N THR A 416 0.72 -20.79 2.94
CA THR A 416 0.17 -20.36 4.23
C THR A 416 -1.26 -19.85 4.09
N TRP A 417 -1.52 -19.02 3.07
CA TRP A 417 -2.84 -18.45 2.86
C TRP A 417 -3.87 -19.50 2.41
N LEU A 418 -3.55 -20.28 1.37
CA LEU A 418 -4.42 -21.34 0.86
C LEU A 418 -4.63 -22.44 1.92
N GLY A 419 -3.56 -22.85 2.61
CA GLY A 419 -3.62 -23.83 3.69
C GLY A 419 -4.54 -23.39 4.83
N SER A 420 -4.51 -22.11 5.20
CA SER A 420 -5.43 -21.54 6.21
C SER A 420 -6.89 -21.59 5.75
N ALA A 421 -7.15 -21.27 4.47
CA ALA A 421 -8.49 -21.35 3.89
C ALA A 421 -9.03 -22.79 3.84
N LEU A 422 -8.20 -23.75 3.42
CA LEU A 422 -8.54 -25.17 3.38
C LEU A 422 -8.77 -25.74 4.78
N LEU A 423 -7.92 -25.37 5.75
CA LEU A 423 -8.07 -25.78 7.14
C LEU A 423 -9.39 -25.28 7.74
N ALA A 424 -9.78 -24.04 7.43
CA ALA A 424 -11.06 -23.47 7.89
C ALA A 424 -12.29 -24.18 7.34
N ALA A 425 -12.18 -24.83 6.18
CA ALA A 425 -13.26 -25.66 5.64
C ALA A 425 -13.42 -27.00 6.38
N ARG A 426 -12.34 -27.50 7.01
CA ARG A 426 -12.32 -28.81 7.70
C ARG A 426 -12.56 -28.72 9.21
N VAL A 427 -12.18 -27.61 9.84
CA VAL A 427 -12.28 -27.46 11.30
C VAL A 427 -13.68 -27.04 11.74
N ARG A 428 -14.22 -27.72 12.75
CA ARG A 428 -15.54 -27.40 13.34
C ARG A 428 -15.50 -26.10 14.17
N ASP A 429 -14.50 -25.96 15.04
CA ASP A 429 -14.31 -24.74 15.85
C ASP A 429 -13.51 -23.68 15.08
N ARG A 430 -14.23 -22.93 14.25
CA ARG A 430 -13.68 -21.82 13.46
C ARG A 430 -13.20 -20.65 14.32
N ALA A 431 -13.76 -20.49 15.51
CA ALA A 431 -13.34 -19.44 16.43
C ALA A 431 -11.97 -19.79 17.06
N ALA A 432 -11.75 -21.06 17.42
CA ALA A 432 -10.43 -21.54 17.83
C ALA A 432 -9.41 -21.40 16.70
N LEU A 433 -9.76 -21.76 15.48
CA LEU A 433 -8.89 -21.57 14.32
C LEU A 433 -8.52 -20.09 14.13
N ALA A 434 -9.49 -19.18 14.13
CA ALA A 434 -9.23 -17.74 14.00
C ALA A 434 -8.29 -17.23 15.11
N ARG A 435 -8.46 -17.69 16.36
CA ARG A 435 -7.55 -17.36 17.47
C ARG A 435 -6.15 -17.93 17.26
N GLY A 436 -6.05 -19.17 16.78
CA GLY A 436 -4.77 -19.80 16.45
C GLY A 436 -4.02 -19.04 15.36
N LEU A 437 -4.71 -18.70 14.26
CA LEU A 437 -4.15 -17.91 13.16
C LEU A 437 -3.72 -16.52 13.62
N MET A 438 -4.54 -15.82 14.43
CA MET A 438 -4.14 -14.53 15.02
C MET A 438 -2.92 -14.66 15.94
N GLY A 439 -2.85 -15.73 16.74
CA GLY A 439 -1.72 -15.98 17.63
C GLY A 439 -0.43 -16.24 16.85
N ALA A 440 -0.50 -17.10 15.83
CA ALA A 440 0.61 -17.40 14.93
C ALA A 440 1.05 -16.15 14.15
N ALA A 441 0.10 -15.36 13.65
CA ALA A 441 0.40 -14.11 12.96
C ALA A 441 1.10 -13.12 13.91
N GLY A 442 0.61 -13.00 15.15
CA GLY A 442 1.20 -12.14 16.15
C GLY A 442 2.65 -12.52 16.48
N ALA A 443 2.94 -13.82 16.60
CA ALA A 443 4.30 -14.33 16.75
C ALA A 443 5.16 -14.03 15.50
N ALA A 444 4.65 -14.24 14.30
CA ALA A 444 5.37 -13.96 13.06
C ALA A 444 5.75 -12.47 12.91
N TYR A 445 4.85 -11.54 13.22
CA TYR A 445 5.17 -10.10 13.21
C TYR A 445 6.21 -9.70 14.26
N LEU A 446 6.14 -10.27 15.47
CA LEU A 446 7.15 -10.05 16.51
C LEU A 446 8.53 -10.57 16.08
N LEU A 447 8.56 -11.79 15.53
CA LEU A 447 9.79 -12.40 15.04
C LEU A 447 10.38 -11.63 13.86
N ALA A 448 9.56 -11.08 12.96
CA ALA A 448 10.03 -10.23 11.86
C ALA A 448 10.76 -8.98 12.38
N GLY A 449 10.16 -8.24 13.32
CA GLY A 449 10.79 -7.06 13.92
C GLY A 449 12.03 -7.41 14.74
N ALA A 450 11.98 -8.49 15.52
CA ALA A 450 13.13 -8.94 16.32
C ALA A 450 14.31 -9.39 15.45
N ALA A 451 14.03 -10.13 14.37
CA ALA A 451 15.06 -10.56 13.41
C ALA A 451 15.71 -9.36 12.72
N HIS A 452 14.92 -8.40 12.25
CA HIS A 452 15.45 -7.18 11.63
C HIS A 452 16.31 -6.38 12.62
N LEU A 453 15.79 -6.10 13.81
CA LEU A 453 16.49 -5.35 14.85
C LEU A 453 17.83 -6.01 15.22
N SER A 454 17.84 -7.34 15.40
CA SER A 454 19.06 -8.09 15.73
C SER A 454 20.11 -7.92 14.64
N ILE A 455 19.71 -8.05 13.37
CA ILE A 455 20.63 -7.91 12.24
C ILE A 455 21.10 -6.46 12.09
N ALA A 456 20.24 -5.47 12.34
CA ALA A 456 20.62 -4.05 12.31
C ALA A 456 21.66 -3.70 13.38
N LEU A 457 21.52 -4.24 14.59
CA LEU A 457 22.50 -4.04 15.66
C LEU A 457 23.84 -4.73 15.35
N LEU A 458 23.82 -5.92 14.75
CA LEU A 458 25.03 -6.66 14.38
C LEU A 458 25.77 -6.05 13.18
N GLU A 459 25.05 -5.61 12.13
CA GLU A 459 25.66 -5.12 10.89
C GLU A 459 25.94 -3.61 10.88
N ALA A 460 25.10 -2.81 11.54
CA ALA A 460 25.16 -1.34 11.45
C ALA A 460 25.34 -0.64 12.81
N GLY A 461 25.33 -1.39 13.93
CA GLY A 461 25.46 -0.86 15.28
C GLY A 461 24.30 0.05 15.74
N THR A 462 23.31 0.30 14.88
CA THR A 462 22.22 1.25 15.12
C THR A 462 20.89 0.77 14.53
N PRO A 463 19.75 0.98 15.22
CA PRO A 463 18.44 0.53 14.75
C PRO A 463 17.79 1.55 13.80
N VAL A 464 18.36 1.73 12.61
CA VAL A 464 17.92 2.74 11.61
C VAL A 464 16.40 2.70 11.35
N TYR A 465 15.83 1.50 11.24
CA TYR A 465 14.39 1.29 11.01
C TYR A 465 13.62 0.84 12.25
N GLY A 466 14.12 1.14 13.45
CA GLY A 466 13.53 0.68 14.72
C GLY A 466 12.06 1.09 14.92
N HIS A 467 11.61 2.16 14.26
CA HIS A 467 10.19 2.56 14.26
C HIS A 467 9.30 1.55 13.52
N VAL A 468 9.79 0.91 12.45
CA VAL A 468 9.08 -0.18 11.76
C VAL A 468 9.06 -1.42 12.65
N ASP A 469 10.19 -1.76 13.27
CA ASP A 469 10.30 -2.89 14.19
C ASP A 469 9.33 -2.75 15.39
N ALA A 470 9.24 -1.54 15.96
CA ALA A 470 8.30 -1.23 17.02
C ALA A 470 6.84 -1.34 16.57
N ALA A 471 6.51 -0.90 15.34
CA ALA A 471 5.18 -1.04 14.79
C ALA A 471 4.78 -2.52 14.57
N LEU A 472 5.71 -3.34 14.06
CA LEU A 472 5.52 -4.78 13.91
C LEU A 472 5.34 -5.46 15.27
N ALA A 473 6.16 -5.10 16.26
CA ALA A 473 6.04 -5.61 17.62
C ALA A 473 4.70 -5.23 18.28
N GLY A 474 4.27 -3.97 18.12
CA GLY A 474 2.97 -3.50 18.58
C GLY A 474 1.81 -4.26 17.95
N LEU A 475 1.81 -4.42 16.62
CA LEU A 475 0.82 -5.21 15.90
C LEU A 475 0.81 -6.67 16.37
N GLY A 476 1.99 -7.27 16.51
CA GLY A 476 2.13 -8.65 16.98
C GLY A 476 1.60 -8.87 18.39
N ALA A 477 1.92 -7.95 19.32
CA ALA A 477 1.42 -7.97 20.68
C ALA A 477 -0.12 -7.80 20.74
N LEU A 478 -0.69 -6.93 19.91
CA LEU A 478 -2.15 -6.75 19.80
C LEU A 478 -2.84 -8.02 19.30
N LEU A 479 -2.29 -8.68 18.27
CA LEU A 479 -2.81 -9.94 17.74
C LEU A 479 -2.73 -11.09 18.77
N LEU A 480 -1.61 -11.21 19.48
CA LEU A 480 -1.46 -12.18 20.57
C LEU A 480 -2.46 -11.93 21.71
N ARG A 481 -2.65 -10.65 22.10
CA ARG A 481 -3.64 -10.28 23.13
C ARG A 481 -5.05 -10.61 22.68
N ALA A 482 -5.40 -10.35 21.42
CA ALA A 482 -6.70 -10.70 20.84
C ALA A 482 -6.93 -12.22 20.84
N ALA A 483 -5.92 -13.01 20.45
CA ALA A 483 -5.96 -14.47 20.48
C ALA A 483 -6.20 -15.03 21.90
N ARG A 484 -5.55 -14.45 22.92
CA ARG A 484 -5.67 -14.87 24.32
C ARG A 484 -7.02 -14.49 24.97
N ARG A 485 -7.55 -13.30 24.67
CA ARG A 485 -8.83 -12.84 25.24
C ARG A 485 -10.01 -13.74 24.87
N GLY A 486 -10.01 -14.29 23.65
CA GLY A 486 -11.06 -15.22 23.24
C GLY A 486 -11.03 -16.58 23.97
N ARG A 487 -9.90 -17.00 24.54
CA ARG A 487 -9.82 -18.21 25.40
C ARG A 487 -10.50 -17.97 26.75
N ARG A 488 -10.25 -16.82 27.39
CA ARG A 488 -10.79 -16.49 28.72
C ARG A 488 -12.32 -16.39 28.74
N VAL A 489 -12.92 -15.89 27.66
CA VAL A 489 -14.39 -15.80 27.55
C VAL A 489 -15.02 -17.20 27.38
N ALA A 490 -14.40 -18.09 26.59
CA ALA A 490 -14.90 -19.46 26.42
C ALA A 490 -14.81 -20.30 27.70
N THR A 491 -13.74 -20.13 28.50
CA THR A 491 -13.59 -20.83 29.78
C THR A 491 -14.58 -20.34 30.85
N LEU A 492 -14.95 -19.06 30.83
CA LEU A 492 -15.94 -18.51 31.77
C LEU A 492 -17.37 -18.97 31.44
N SER A 493 -17.72 -19.15 30.15
CA SER A 493 -19.02 -19.68 29.76
C SER A 493 -19.17 -21.19 30.00
N ALA A 494 -18.07 -21.95 30.04
CA ALA A 494 -18.10 -23.39 30.33
C ALA A 494 -18.27 -23.73 31.83
N GLY A 495 -18.11 -22.73 32.72
CA GLY A 495 -18.26 -22.89 34.18
C GLY A 495 -19.63 -22.48 34.73
N VAL A 496 -20.58 -22.09 33.88
CA VAL A 496 -21.96 -21.77 34.31
C VAL A 496 -22.81 -23.03 34.16
N PRO A 497 -23.25 -23.69 35.26
CA PRO A 497 -24.18 -24.80 35.16
C PRO A 497 -25.49 -24.33 34.49
N PRO A 498 -26.17 -25.20 33.73
CA PRO A 498 -27.44 -24.84 33.10
C PRO A 498 -28.43 -24.38 34.18
N PRO A 499 -29.24 -23.34 33.93
CA PRO A 499 -30.30 -22.96 34.86
C PRO A 499 -31.22 -24.18 35.01
N HIS A 500 -31.42 -24.61 36.25
CA HIS A 500 -32.37 -25.65 36.59
C HIS A 500 -33.73 -25.27 36.02
N SER A 501 -34.27 -26.17 35.20
CA SER A 501 -35.66 -26.15 34.76
C SER A 501 -36.55 -26.35 35.98
N GLU A 502 -37.07 -25.27 36.55
CA GLU A 502 -38.25 -25.35 37.40
C GLU A 502 -39.47 -25.50 36.50
N LEU A 503 -39.92 -26.76 36.41
CA LEU A 503 -41.32 -27.10 36.15
C LEU A 503 -42.14 -26.53 37.31
N LEU A 504 -43.08 -25.63 37.00
CA LEU A 504 -44.44 -25.57 37.53
C LEU A 504 -45.28 -24.66 36.64
#